data_AF-A0A975LH11-F1
#
_entry.id   AF-A0A975LH11-F1
#
_cell.length_a   1.000
_cell.length_b   1.000
_cell.length_c   1.000
_cell.angle_alpha   90.00
_cell.angle_beta   90.00
_cell.angle_gamma   90.00
#
_symmetry.space_group_name_H-M   'P 1'
#
loop_
_entity.id
_entity.type
_entity.pdbx_description
1 polymer ?
#
loop_
_entity_poly.entity_id
_entity_poly.type
_entity_poly.pdbx_seq_one_letter_code
_entity_poly.pdbx_strand_id
1 'polypeptide(L)'
;MDDSLKKFHLEMATSNFNKTWDYIDQESRTDQDNINMVHHAHASRYHWGIIGQPINLQRGEWQISRVYCLINMGESALFHANECLRLTEEENIKGFDLAFAYEAIARAYKVLKNTDKMNHYKQLGLSVCEFIENKEDKEYTISELNTI
;
A
#
# COMPACT_ATOMS: atom_id res chain seq x y z
N MET A 1 -3.82 10.98 25.85
CA MET A 1 -4.85 11.38 24.88
C MET A 1 -6.20 10.98 25.44
N ASP A 2 -7.16 11.90 25.53
CA ASP A 2 -8.52 11.56 25.96
C ASP A 2 -9.24 10.69 24.91
N ASP A 3 -10.33 10.04 25.32
CA ASP A 3 -11.02 9.04 24.48
C ASP A 3 -11.75 9.66 23.28
N SER A 4 -12.17 10.93 23.36
CA SER A 4 -12.78 11.63 22.23
C SER A 4 -11.76 11.88 21.12
N LEU A 5 -10.53 12.25 21.51
CA LEU A 5 -9.44 12.49 20.57
C LEU A 5 -8.92 11.19 19.95
N LYS A 6 -8.87 10.08 20.71
CA LYS A 6 -8.58 8.75 20.15
C LYS A 6 -9.63 8.34 19.12
N LYS A 7 -10.92 8.50 19.45
CA LYS A 7 -12.03 8.19 18.55
C LYS A 7 -11.95 9.00 17.26
N PHE A 8 -11.65 10.29 17.36
CA PHE A 8 -11.43 11.14 16.20
C PHE A 8 -10.32 10.60 15.29
N HIS A 9 -9.14 10.26 15.83
CA HIS A 9 -8.06 9.72 15.01
C HIS A 9 -8.41 8.38 14.35
N LEU A 10 -9.11 7.50 15.05
CA LEU A 10 -9.55 6.22 14.48
C LEU A 10 -10.54 6.42 13.32
N GLU A 11 -11.52 7.31 13.51
CA GLU A 11 -12.50 7.66 12.49
C GLU A 11 -11.84 8.29 11.26
N MET A 12 -10.92 9.25 11.47
CA MET A 12 -10.19 9.88 10.37
C MET A 12 -9.28 8.89 9.65
N ALA A 13 -8.58 8.01 10.36
CA ALA A 13 -7.71 7.02 9.73
C ALA A 13 -8.51 6.08 8.80
N THR A 14 -9.63 5.56 9.31
CA THR A 14 -10.49 4.62 8.59
C THR A 14 -11.25 5.28 7.44
N SER A 15 -11.84 6.45 7.68
CA SER A 15 -12.61 7.18 6.66
C SER A 15 -11.74 7.59 5.49
N ASN A 16 -10.53 8.12 5.75
CA ASN A 16 -9.60 8.50 4.69
C ASN A 16 -9.03 7.27 3.96
N PHE A 17 -8.80 6.14 4.66
CA PHE A 17 -8.33 4.90 4.02
C PHE A 17 -9.35 4.40 2.99
N ASN A 18 -10.62 4.33 3.40
CA ASN A 18 -11.72 3.90 2.53
C ASN A 18 -11.95 4.91 1.41
N LYS A 19 -11.88 6.21 1.70
CA LYS A 19 -12.05 7.24 0.68
C LYS A 19 -10.97 7.19 -0.40
N THR A 20 -9.75 6.80 -0.02
CA THR A 20 -8.67 6.56 -0.99
C THR A 20 -9.01 5.41 -1.93
N TRP A 21 -9.62 4.33 -1.42
CA TRP A 21 -10.10 3.22 -2.26
C TRP A 21 -11.20 3.64 -3.23
N ASP A 22 -12.16 4.47 -2.81
CA ASP A 22 -13.17 5.04 -3.72
C ASP A 22 -12.50 5.71 -4.94
N TYR A 23 -11.41 6.46 -4.71
CA TYR A 23 -10.66 7.09 -5.79
C TYR A 23 -9.87 6.08 -6.63
N ILE A 24 -9.24 5.08 -6.01
CA ILE A 24 -8.48 4.03 -6.72
C ILE A 24 -9.39 3.29 -7.71
N ASP A 25 -10.61 2.96 -7.28
CA ASP A 25 -11.58 2.16 -8.04
C ASP A 25 -12.39 2.99 -9.07
N GLN A 26 -12.25 4.31 -9.05
CA GLN A 26 -12.92 5.20 -10.00
C GLN A 26 -12.38 5.03 -11.43
N GLU A 27 -13.27 4.75 -12.39
CA GLU A 27 -12.91 4.49 -13.80
C GLU A 27 -12.23 5.68 -14.50
N SER A 28 -12.62 6.92 -14.16
CA SER A 28 -12.03 8.15 -14.70
C SER A 28 -11.82 9.17 -13.60
N ARG A 29 -10.56 9.40 -13.23
CA ARG A 29 -10.14 10.45 -12.30
C ARG A 29 -9.76 11.72 -13.07
N THR A 30 -10.23 12.86 -12.58
CA THR A 30 -9.68 14.17 -12.96
C THR A 30 -8.34 14.42 -12.27
N ASP A 31 -7.60 15.45 -12.70
CA ASP A 31 -6.40 15.88 -11.99
C ASP A 31 -6.68 16.25 -10.53
N GLN A 32 -7.83 16.86 -10.26
CA GLN A 32 -8.25 17.18 -8.89
C GLN A 32 -8.55 15.92 -8.07
N ASP A 33 -9.14 14.88 -8.68
CA ASP A 33 -9.36 13.60 -8.01
C ASP A 33 -8.03 12.92 -7.66
N ASN A 34 -7.04 12.98 -8.57
CA ASN A 34 -5.69 12.48 -8.31
C ASN A 34 -5.02 13.17 -7.11
N ILE A 35 -5.15 14.51 -7.01
CA ILE A 35 -4.63 15.26 -5.87
C ILE A 35 -5.39 14.90 -4.57
N ASN A 36 -6.72 14.81 -4.62
CA ASN A 36 -7.52 14.43 -3.45
C ASN A 36 -7.20 13.02 -2.97
N MET A 37 -7.00 12.07 -3.88
CA MET A 37 -6.58 10.70 -3.59
C MET A 37 -5.27 10.67 -2.79
N VAL A 38 -4.28 11.47 -3.21
CA VAL A 38 -3.01 11.61 -2.47
C VAL A 38 -3.24 12.18 -1.08
N HIS A 39 -4.05 13.24 -0.95
CA HIS A 39 -4.34 13.84 0.35
C HIS A 39 -5.03 12.88 1.32
N HIS A 40 -6.02 12.12 0.85
CA HIS A 40 -6.69 11.12 1.67
C HIS A 40 -5.74 10.00 2.11
N ALA A 41 -4.89 9.48 1.22
CA ALA A 41 -3.94 8.43 1.56
C ALA A 41 -2.97 8.87 2.68
N HIS A 42 -2.41 10.07 2.55
CA HIS A 42 -1.51 10.65 3.55
C HIS A 42 -2.22 10.98 4.86
N ALA A 43 -3.44 11.54 4.80
CA ALA A 43 -4.23 11.81 6.00
C ALA A 43 -4.55 10.51 6.78
N SER A 44 -4.93 9.45 6.06
CA SER A 44 -5.16 8.14 6.66
C SER A 44 -3.92 7.63 7.37
N ARG A 45 -2.78 7.58 6.65
CA ARG A 45 -1.53 7.09 7.20
C ARG A 45 -1.06 7.91 8.40
N TYR A 46 -1.19 9.23 8.36
CA TYR A 46 -0.86 10.10 9.49
C TYR A 46 -1.66 9.72 10.73
N HIS A 47 -2.98 9.57 10.60
CA HIS A 47 -3.83 9.20 11.72
C HIS A 47 -3.57 7.77 12.24
N TRP A 48 -3.26 6.81 11.36
CA TRP A 48 -2.77 5.50 11.80
C TRP A 48 -1.47 5.59 12.59
N GLY A 49 -0.58 6.54 12.28
CA GLY A 49 0.63 6.77 13.07
C GLY A 49 0.37 7.21 14.51
N ILE A 50 -0.85 7.67 14.82
CA ILE A 50 -1.22 8.13 16.16
C ILE A 50 -1.97 7.04 16.95
N ILE A 51 -2.84 6.29 16.28
CA ILE A 51 -3.79 5.37 16.96
C ILE A 51 -3.71 3.91 16.50
N GLY A 52 -3.05 3.65 15.37
CA GLY A 52 -3.00 2.35 14.71
C GLY A 52 -2.01 1.38 15.33
N GLN A 53 -2.16 0.12 14.95
CA GLN A 53 -1.16 -0.92 15.17
C GLN A 53 -0.14 -0.92 14.02
N PRO A 54 1.03 -1.57 14.18
CA PRO A 54 2.06 -1.55 13.15
C PRO A 54 1.57 -2.01 11.76
N ILE A 55 0.65 -2.98 11.71
CA ILE A 55 0.00 -3.42 10.47
C ILE A 55 -0.79 -2.29 9.77
N ASN A 56 -1.39 -1.36 10.52
CA ASN A 56 -2.09 -0.22 9.94
C ASN A 56 -1.12 0.77 9.30
N LEU A 57 0.06 0.95 9.90
CA LEU A 57 1.11 1.80 9.34
C LEU A 57 1.62 1.18 8.03
N GLN A 58 1.96 -0.11 8.05
CA GLN A 58 2.42 -0.86 6.88
C GLN A 58 1.41 -0.77 5.71
N ARG A 59 0.13 -1.03 5.96
CA ARG A 59 -0.92 -0.95 4.93
C ARG A 59 -1.16 0.47 4.44
N GLY A 60 -0.98 1.48 5.30
CA GLY A 60 -1.05 2.88 4.91
C GLY A 60 0.09 3.27 3.96
N GLU A 61 1.32 2.85 4.24
CA GLU A 61 2.47 3.07 3.34
C GLU A 61 2.29 2.36 2.00
N TRP A 62 1.78 1.12 2.02
CA TRP A 62 1.41 0.40 0.80
C TRP A 62 0.39 1.19 -0.03
N GLN A 63 -0.68 1.71 0.59
CA GLN A 63 -1.71 2.46 -0.12
C GLN A 63 -1.15 3.76 -0.71
N ILE A 64 -0.25 4.45 0.00
CA ILE A 64 0.42 5.64 -0.52
C ILE A 64 1.30 5.29 -1.74
N SER A 65 2.05 4.18 -1.69
CA SER A 65 2.80 3.71 -2.85
C SER A 65 1.89 3.45 -4.06
N ARG A 66 0.74 2.79 -3.82
CA ARG A 66 -0.23 2.49 -4.88
C ARG A 66 -0.79 3.75 -5.53
N VAL A 67 -1.17 4.77 -4.74
CA VAL A 67 -1.70 6.03 -5.32
C VAL A 67 -0.66 6.76 -6.15
N TYR A 68 0.61 6.77 -5.74
CA TYR A 68 1.69 7.36 -6.54
C TYR A 68 1.96 6.57 -7.83
N CYS A 69 1.82 5.24 -7.80
CA CYS A 69 1.90 4.44 -9.03
C CYS A 69 0.80 4.82 -10.02
N LEU A 70 -0.44 5.01 -9.55
CA LEU A 70 -1.60 5.34 -10.39
C LEU A 70 -1.48 6.70 -11.10
N ILE A 71 -0.68 7.61 -10.55
CA ILE A 71 -0.43 8.95 -11.11
C ILE A 71 0.98 9.07 -11.74
N ASN A 72 1.65 7.94 -11.99
CA ASN A 72 2.96 7.85 -12.65
C ASN A 72 4.12 8.57 -11.91
N MET A 73 4.05 8.69 -10.58
CA MET A 73 5.11 9.27 -9.74
C MET A 73 5.97 8.17 -9.11
N GLY A 74 6.82 7.55 -9.93
CA GLY A 74 7.57 6.34 -9.55
C GLY A 74 8.52 6.50 -8.35
N GLU A 75 9.20 7.64 -8.22
CA GLU A 75 10.12 7.88 -7.09
C GLU A 75 9.38 7.99 -5.76
N SER A 76 8.26 8.72 -5.74
CA SER A 76 7.39 8.83 -4.57
C SER A 76 6.75 7.48 -4.22
N ALA A 77 6.33 6.71 -5.23
CA ALA A 77 5.84 5.35 -5.00
C ALA A 77 6.92 4.47 -4.35
N LEU A 78 8.15 4.51 -4.87
CA LEU A 78 9.25 3.69 -4.35
C LEU A 78 9.64 4.09 -2.92
N PHE A 79 9.60 5.37 -2.58
CA PHE A 79 9.85 5.84 -1.21
C PHE A 79 8.91 5.17 -0.21
N HIS A 80 7.60 5.22 -0.47
CA HIS A 80 6.59 4.63 0.41
C HIS A 80 6.58 3.08 0.34
N ALA A 81 6.92 2.50 -0.81
CA ALA A 81 7.06 1.05 -0.94
C ALA A 81 8.21 0.50 -0.09
N ASN A 82 9.35 1.21 -0.03
CA ASN A 82 10.47 0.83 0.83
C ASN A 82 10.11 0.96 2.31
N GLU A 83 9.38 2.02 2.70
CA GLU A 83 8.91 2.18 4.08
C GLU A 83 7.92 1.08 4.47
N CYS A 84 7.03 0.70 3.54
CA CYS A 84 6.14 -0.45 3.71
C CYS A 84 6.92 -1.75 3.96
N LEU A 85 7.96 -2.04 3.15
CA LEU A 85 8.78 -3.23 3.35
C LEU A 85 9.57 -3.18 4.66
N ARG A 86 10.17 -2.02 5.00
CA ARG A 86 10.88 -1.82 6.27
C ARG A 86 9.99 -2.13 7.47
N LEU A 87 8.77 -1.58 7.51
CA LEU A 87 7.80 -1.86 8.58
C LEU A 87 7.39 -3.34 8.60
N THR A 88 7.25 -3.96 7.43
CA THR A 88 6.91 -5.38 7.31
C THR A 88 8.01 -6.26 7.96
N GLU A 89 9.27 -5.96 7.67
CA GLU A 89 10.43 -6.70 8.18
C GLU A 89 10.63 -6.48 9.69
N GLU A 90 10.57 -5.22 10.14
CA GLU A 90 10.77 -4.87 11.56
C GLU A 90 9.72 -5.49 12.47
N GLU A 91 8.47 -5.52 12.02
CA GLU A 91 7.34 -6.07 12.78
C GLU A 91 7.13 -7.56 12.52
N ASN A 92 8.00 -8.19 11.72
CA ASN A 92 7.95 -9.61 11.35
C ASN A 92 6.56 -10.01 10.79
N ILE A 93 5.98 -9.13 9.98
CA ILE A 93 4.73 -9.34 9.24
C ILE A 93 5.01 -10.31 8.08
N LYS A 94 4.14 -11.30 7.87
CA LYS A 94 4.37 -12.41 6.93
C LYS A 94 3.17 -12.64 6.02
N GLY A 95 3.35 -13.56 5.07
CA GLY A 95 2.27 -14.03 4.20
C GLY A 95 1.77 -12.91 3.30
N PHE A 96 0.46 -12.65 3.36
CA PHE A 96 -0.22 -11.69 2.50
C PHE A 96 0.44 -10.30 2.47
N ASP A 97 0.60 -9.67 3.63
CA ASP A 97 1.11 -8.30 3.71
C ASP A 97 2.59 -8.20 3.28
N LEU A 98 3.39 -9.26 3.47
CA LEU A 98 4.77 -9.32 2.96
C LEU A 98 4.81 -9.45 1.42
N ALA A 99 3.92 -10.26 0.84
CA ALA A 99 3.81 -10.35 -0.60
C ALA A 99 3.39 -8.99 -1.21
N PHE A 100 2.48 -8.26 -0.56
CA PHE A 100 2.07 -6.92 -0.98
C PHE A 100 3.15 -5.85 -0.76
N ALA A 101 4.03 -5.98 0.24
CA ALA A 101 5.19 -5.11 0.38
C ALA A 101 6.15 -5.23 -0.83
N TYR A 102 6.40 -6.47 -1.28
CA TYR A 102 7.18 -6.69 -2.50
C TYR A 102 6.46 -6.25 -3.78
N GLU A 103 5.15 -6.47 -3.85
CA GLU A 103 4.28 -5.98 -4.93
C GLU A 103 4.39 -4.46 -5.10
N ALA A 104 4.33 -3.69 -4.01
CA ALA A 104 4.45 -2.24 -4.04
C ALA A 104 5.79 -1.78 -4.62
N ILE A 105 6.90 -2.42 -4.23
CA ILE A 105 8.23 -2.09 -4.76
C ILE A 105 8.31 -2.45 -6.25
N ALA A 106 7.83 -3.64 -6.63
CA ALA A 106 7.81 -4.07 -8.02
C ALA A 106 7.02 -3.09 -8.91
N ARG A 107 5.84 -2.65 -8.46
CA ARG A 107 5.01 -1.70 -9.18
C ARG A 107 5.64 -0.31 -9.28
N ALA A 108 6.31 0.17 -8.23
CA ALA A 108 7.06 1.41 -8.29
C ALA A 108 8.19 1.33 -9.34
N TYR A 109 8.93 0.22 -9.39
CA TYR A 109 9.95 0.01 -10.42
C TYR A 109 9.38 -0.15 -11.84
N LYS A 110 8.16 -0.68 -11.99
CA LYS A 110 7.44 -0.68 -13.28
C LYS A 110 7.22 0.77 -13.77
N VAL A 111 6.77 1.67 -12.90
CA VAL A 111 6.58 3.10 -13.25
C VAL A 111 7.92 3.77 -13.58
N LEU A 112 8.98 3.43 -12.84
CA LEU A 112 10.36 3.89 -13.10
C LEU A 112 11.02 3.23 -14.31
N LYS A 113 10.35 2.28 -14.98
CA LYS A 113 10.87 1.52 -16.13
C LYS A 113 12.16 0.74 -15.84
N ASN A 114 12.35 0.31 -14.59
CA ASN A 114 13.46 -0.56 -14.19
C ASN A 114 12.99 -2.02 -14.15
N THR A 115 13.05 -2.68 -15.31
CA THR A 115 12.54 -4.05 -15.48
C THR A 115 13.25 -5.08 -14.61
N ASP A 116 14.56 -4.93 -14.38
CA ASP A 116 15.33 -5.88 -13.58
C ASP A 116 14.87 -5.88 -12.12
N LYS A 117 14.76 -4.70 -11.52
CA LYS A 117 14.28 -4.56 -10.13
C LYS A 117 12.80 -4.92 -10.03
N MET A 118 11.98 -4.51 -10.99
CA MET A 118 10.57 -4.91 -11.05
C MET A 118 10.41 -6.44 -11.01
N ASN A 119 11.12 -7.16 -11.88
CA ASN A 119 11.05 -8.63 -11.95
C ASN A 119 11.56 -9.29 -10.68
N HIS A 120 12.66 -8.78 -10.10
CA HIS A 120 13.21 -9.31 -8.86
C HIS A 120 12.18 -9.25 -7.72
N TYR A 121 11.57 -8.10 -7.47
CA TYR A 121 10.59 -7.94 -6.40
C TYR A 121 9.27 -8.68 -6.69
N LYS A 122 8.85 -8.75 -7.96
CA LYS A 122 7.69 -9.58 -8.36
C LYS A 122 7.93 -11.06 -8.02
N GLN A 123 9.13 -11.58 -8.29
CA GLN A 123 9.48 -12.96 -7.94
C GLN A 123 9.51 -13.19 -6.42
N LEU A 124 10.03 -12.23 -5.65
CA LEU A 124 9.98 -12.30 -4.18
C LEU A 124 8.53 -12.38 -3.69
N GLY A 125 7.63 -11.52 -4.19
CA GLY A 125 6.20 -11.57 -3.88
C GLY A 125 5.57 -12.93 -4.20
N LEU A 126 5.83 -13.47 -5.39
CA LEU A 126 5.32 -14.78 -5.80
C LEU A 126 5.84 -15.92 -4.92
N SER A 127 7.11 -15.87 -4.48
CA SER A 127 7.67 -16.88 -3.58
C SER A 127 6.99 -16.87 -2.21
N VAL A 128 6.61 -15.69 -1.70
CA VAL A 128 5.89 -15.57 -0.42
C VAL A 128 4.48 -16.16 -0.52
N CYS A 129 3.83 -16.05 -1.69
CA CYS A 129 2.51 -16.64 -1.93
C CYS A 129 2.47 -18.17 -1.74
N GLU A 130 3.60 -18.86 -1.83
CA GLU A 130 3.66 -20.31 -1.56
C GLU A 130 3.29 -20.65 -0.12
N PHE A 131 3.53 -19.72 0.81
CA PHE A 131 3.33 -19.88 2.24
C PHE A 131 2.04 -19.23 2.77
N ILE A 132 1.20 -18.66 1.89
CA ILE A 132 -0.12 -18.13 2.27
C ILE A 132 -1.09 -19.32 2.39
N GLU A 133 -1.56 -19.58 3.61
CA GLU A 133 -2.47 -20.70 3.91
C GLU A 133 -3.87 -20.51 3.33
N ASN A 134 -4.38 -19.28 3.36
CA ASN A 134 -5.67 -18.95 2.78
C ASN A 134 -5.58 -18.95 1.25
N LYS A 135 -6.32 -19.87 0.63
CA LYS A 135 -6.35 -20.03 -0.83
C LYS A 135 -6.86 -18.78 -1.56
N GLU A 136 -7.89 -18.11 -1.04
CA GLU A 136 -8.46 -16.91 -1.66
C GLU A 136 -7.46 -15.75 -1.63
N ASP A 137 -6.82 -15.54 -0.47
CA ASP A 137 -5.77 -14.53 -0.30
C ASP A 137 -4.58 -14.80 -1.22
N LYS A 138 -4.17 -16.07 -1.36
CA LYS A 138 -3.09 -16.50 -2.26
C LYS A 138 -3.43 -16.22 -3.72
N GLU A 139 -4.61 -16.64 -4.17
CA GLU A 139 -5.06 -16.45 -5.55
C GLU A 139 -5.20 -14.97 -5.89
N TYR A 140 -5.76 -14.17 -4.98
CA TYR A 140 -5.86 -12.72 -5.12
C TYR A 140 -4.47 -12.07 -5.23
N THR A 141 -3.55 -12.40 -4.32
CA THR A 141 -2.19 -11.83 -4.33
C THR A 141 -1.44 -12.16 -5.63
N ILE A 142 -1.54 -13.40 -6.10
CA ILE A 142 -0.95 -13.81 -7.38
C ILE A 142 -1.57 -13.03 -8.55
N SER A 143 -2.89 -12.84 -8.54
CA SER A 143 -3.57 -12.07 -9.58
C SER A 143 -3.07 -10.62 -9.65
N GLU A 144 -2.90 -9.97 -8.49
CA GLU A 144 -2.37 -8.60 -8.42
C GLU A 144 -0.91 -8.52 -8.91
N LEU A 145 -0.05 -9.44 -8.48
CA LEU A 145 1.35 -9.51 -8.94
C LEU A 145 1.45 -9.71 -10.45
N ASN A 146 0.51 -10.44 -11.06
CA ASN A 146 0.47 -10.66 -12.51
C ASN A 146 0.08 -9.41 -13.31
N THR A 147 -0.49 -8.37 -12.68
CA THR A 147 -0.79 -7.08 -13.34
C THR A 147 0.43 -6.16 -13.45
N ILE A 148 1.53 -6.49 -12.76
CA ILE A 148 2.82 -5.81 -12.87
C ILE A 148 3.54 -6.33 -14.12
#